data_AF-A0A945ZNR9-F1
#
_entry.id   AF-A0A945ZNR9-F1
#
_cell.length_a   1.000
_cell.length_b   1.000
_cell.length_c   1.000
_cell.angle_alpha   90.00
_cell.angle_beta   90.00
_cell.angle_gamma   90.00
#
_symmetry.space_group_name_H-M   'P 1'
#
loop_
_entity.id
_entity.type
_entity.pdbx_description
1 polymer ?
#
loop_
_entity_poly.entity_id
_entity_poly.type
_entity_poly.pdbx_seq_one_letter_code
_entity_poly.pdbx_strand_id
1 'polypeptide(L)'
;MIETKRLYKIVWLLLFVVSACRFMLETASVSLFAAMIACGLPLLGALASERKVLDQSFLTILMVTVCAVASAIALAQWKVIGNGTPLDALIPCAAGTLWLIHQKGRVSQ
;
A
#
# COMPACT_ATOMS: atom_id res chain seq x y z
N MET A 1 15.55 9.01 -15.67
CA MET A 1 14.09 9.23 -15.59
C MET A 1 13.23 7.98 -15.79
N ILE A 2 13.69 6.95 -16.53
CA ILE A 2 12.94 5.70 -16.77
C ILE A 2 13.05 4.71 -15.60
N GLU A 3 14.17 4.68 -14.87
CA GLU A 3 14.40 3.71 -13.80
C GLU A 3 13.50 3.91 -12.58
N THR A 4 13.23 5.16 -12.19
CA THR A 4 12.49 5.48 -10.97
C THR A 4 11.04 4.99 -11.05
N LYS A 5 10.38 5.13 -12.22
CA LYS A 5 9.00 4.63 -12.43
C LYS A 5 8.90 3.10 -12.31
N ARG A 6 9.96 2.39 -12.68
CA ARG A 6 10.02 0.92 -12.60
C ARG A 6 10.29 0.46 -11.17
N LEU A 7 11.12 1.20 -10.44
CA LEU A 7 11.46 0.91 -9.05
C LEU A 7 10.23 0.92 -8.12
N TYR A 8 9.36 1.93 -8.20
CA TYR A 8 8.17 2.00 -7.36
C TYR A 8 7.23 0.80 -7.54
N LYS A 9 7.05 0.35 -8.79
CA LYS A 9 6.24 -0.83 -9.11
C LYS A 9 6.85 -2.10 -8.53
N ILE A 10 8.17 -2.26 -8.59
CA ILE A 10 8.87 -3.42 -8.03
C ILE A 10 8.69 -3.44 -6.51
N VAL A 11 8.86 -2.30 -5.84
CA VAL A 11 8.69 -2.20 -4.39
C VAL A 11 7.25 -2.49 -3.99
N TRP A 12 6.25 -1.93 -4.67
CA TRP A 12 4.85 -2.27 -4.40
C TRP A 12 4.51 -3.73 -4.69
N LEU A 13 5.06 -4.31 -5.76
CA LEU A 13 4.88 -5.72 -6.06
C LEU A 13 5.47 -6.60 -4.95
N LEU A 14 6.67 -6.27 -4.46
CA LEU A 14 7.27 -6.98 -3.32
C LEU A 14 6.42 -6.84 -2.05
N LEU A 15 5.97 -5.63 -1.72
CA LEU A 15 5.09 -5.39 -0.56
C LEU A 15 3.76 -6.17 -0.70
N PHE A 16 3.18 -6.21 -1.89
CA PHE A 16 1.97 -6.97 -2.18
C PHE A 16 2.19 -8.47 -2.05
N VAL A 17 3.25 -9.03 -2.64
CA VAL A 17 3.58 -10.45 -2.57
C VAL A 17 3.85 -10.87 -1.12
N VAL A 18 4.64 -10.10 -0.37
CA VAL A 18 4.90 -10.37 1.05
C VAL A 18 3.59 -10.37 1.85
N SER A 19 2.74 -9.36 1.64
CA SER A 19 1.45 -9.26 2.34
C SER A 19 0.51 -10.41 1.97
N ALA A 20 0.46 -10.79 0.69
CA ALA A 20 -0.34 -11.90 0.21
C ALA A 20 0.15 -13.25 0.77
N CYS A 21 1.46 -13.50 0.80
CA CYS A 21 2.03 -14.69 1.41
C CYS A 21 1.71 -14.78 2.90
N ARG A 22 1.86 -13.68 3.64
CA ARG A 22 1.50 -13.64 5.07
C ARG A 22 0.00 -13.89 5.28
N PHE A 23 -0.84 -13.28 4.47
CA PHE A 23 -2.28 -13.50 4.53
C PHE A 23 -2.67 -14.95 4.20
N MET A 24 -1.99 -15.60 3.26
CA MET A 24 -2.24 -17.02 2.93
C MET A 24 -1.87 -17.97 4.08
N LEU A 25 -0.88 -17.60 4.90
CA LEU A 25 -0.51 -18.37 6.09
C LEU A 25 -1.54 -18.20 7.22
N GLU A 26 -2.19 -17.03 7.29
CA GLU A 26 -3.16 -16.71 8.34
C GLU A 26 -4.37 -15.96 7.76
N THR A 27 -5.24 -16.69 7.06
CA THR A 27 -6.37 -16.13 6.30
C THR A 27 -7.46 -15.51 7.17
N ALA A 28 -7.48 -15.83 8.47
CA ALA A 28 -8.38 -15.21 9.44
C ALA A 28 -7.91 -13.79 9.87
N SER A 29 -6.68 -13.40 9.52
CA SER A 29 -6.10 -12.13 9.97
C SER A 29 -6.58 -10.95 9.10
N VAL A 30 -7.46 -10.15 9.69
CA VAL A 30 -7.99 -8.92 9.07
C VAL A 30 -6.89 -7.89 8.83
N SER A 31 -5.87 -7.80 9.69
CA SER A 31 -4.74 -6.89 9.51
C SER A 31 -3.89 -7.24 8.30
N LEU A 32 -3.61 -8.53 8.09
CA LEU A 32 -2.86 -9.01 6.92
C LEU A 32 -3.66 -8.83 5.62
N PHE A 33 -4.98 -9.05 5.66
CA PHE A 33 -5.86 -8.75 4.54
C PHE A 33 -5.87 -7.26 4.18
N ALA A 34 -6.01 -6.39 5.19
CA ALA A 34 -6.01 -4.94 4.99
C ALA A 34 -4.65 -4.46 4.45
N ALA A 35 -3.54 -4.99 4.94
CA ALA A 35 -2.21 -4.71 4.43
C ALA A 35 -2.05 -5.13 2.96
N MET A 36 -2.56 -6.31 2.58
CA MET A 36 -2.54 -6.78 1.19
C MET A 36 -3.30 -5.83 0.26
N ILE A 37 -4.50 -5.39 0.65
CA ILE A 37 -5.27 -4.39 -0.12
C ILE A 37 -4.52 -3.07 -0.22
N ALA A 38 -3.96 -2.58 0.90
CA ALA A 38 -3.22 -1.32 0.96
C ALA A 38 -1.95 -1.34 0.10
N CYS A 39 -1.38 -2.50 -0.19
CA CYS A 39 -0.26 -2.63 -1.13
C CYS A 39 -0.72 -2.82 -2.58
N GLY A 40 -1.81 -3.57 -2.80
CA GLY A 40 -2.31 -3.89 -4.13
C GLY A 40 -2.95 -2.70 -4.82
N LEU A 41 -3.71 -1.87 -4.09
CA LEU A 41 -4.40 -0.71 -4.66
C LEU A 41 -3.43 0.34 -5.25
N PRO A 42 -2.35 0.76 -4.57
CA PRO A 42 -1.33 1.63 -5.15
C PRO A 42 -0.70 1.05 -6.41
N LEU A 43 -0.40 -0.26 -6.44
CA LEU A 43 0.14 -0.92 -7.63
C LEU A 43 -0.84 -0.85 -8.81
N LEU A 44 -2.11 -1.18 -8.57
CA LEU A 44 -3.16 -1.11 -9.59
C LEU A 44 -3.41 0.34 -10.05
N GLY A 45 -3.44 1.30 -9.13
CA GLY A 45 -3.59 2.71 -9.43
C GLY A 45 -2.43 3.26 -10.27
N ALA A 46 -1.20 2.84 -9.98
CA ALA A 46 -0.02 3.20 -10.77
C ALA A 46 -0.09 2.63 -12.19
N LEU A 47 -0.51 1.37 -12.36
CA LEU A 47 -0.68 0.75 -13.67
C LEU A 47 -1.85 1.35 -14.47
N ALA A 48 -2.97 1.63 -13.80
CA ALA A 48 -4.16 2.19 -14.43
C ALA A 48 -3.96 3.64 -14.91
N SER A 49 -3.26 4.44 -14.10
CA SER A 49 -2.97 5.84 -14.45
C SER A 49 -1.93 6.01 -15.57
N GLU A 50 -1.21 4.96 -15.96
CA GLU A 50 -0.40 4.97 -17.18
C GLU A 50 -1.23 4.74 -18.45
N ARG A 51 -2.40 4.11 -18.33
CA ARG A 51 -3.28 3.79 -19.46
C ARG A 51 -4.44 4.76 -19.62
N LYS A 52 -4.84 5.44 -18.54
CA LYS A 52 -5.98 6.35 -18.51
C LYS A 52 -5.61 7.64 -17.79
N VAL A 53 -6.16 8.76 -18.26
CA VAL A 53 -6.15 10.04 -17.54
C VAL A 53 -7.11 9.89 -16.36
N LEU A 54 -6.57 9.46 -15.22
CA LEU A 54 -7.29 9.36 -13.96
C LEU A 54 -7.03 10.60 -13.12
N ASP A 55 -8.04 11.04 -12.36
CA ASP A 55 -7.89 12.11 -11.38
C ASP A 55 -6.87 11.68 -10.30
N GLN A 56 -5.70 12.30 -10.34
CA GLN A 56 -4.59 11.97 -9.45
C GLN A 56 -4.84 12.45 -8.02
N SER A 57 -5.62 13.53 -7.83
CA SER A 57 -5.96 14.05 -6.51
C SER A 57 -6.90 13.07 -5.81
N PHE A 58 -7.95 12.62 -6.51
CA PHE A 58 -8.85 11.60 -5.99
C PHE A 58 -8.11 10.30 -5.68
N LEU A 59 -7.28 9.82 -6.61
CA LEU A 59 -6.52 8.59 -6.44
C LEU A 59 -5.57 8.69 -5.23
N THR A 60 -4.97 9.86 -5.00
CA THR A 60 -4.09 10.08 -3.84
C THR A 60 -4.84 10.06 -2.53
N ILE A 61 -5.99 10.73 -2.45
CA ILE A 61 -6.86 10.67 -1.26
C ILE A 61 -7.24 9.23 -0.96
N LEU A 62 -7.65 8.47 -1.99
CA LEU A 62 -8.03 7.07 -1.85
C LEU A 62 -6.86 6.23 -1.30
N MET A 63 -5.68 6.29 -1.93
CA MET A 63 -4.53 5.48 -1.52
C MET A 63 -4.04 5.82 -0.12
N VAL A 64 -3.94 7.10 0.22
CA VAL A 64 -3.54 7.55 1.57
C VAL A 64 -4.55 7.08 2.61
N THR A 65 -5.84 7.21 2.33
CA THR A 65 -6.90 6.79 3.26
C THR A 65 -6.84 5.28 3.51
N VAL A 66 -6.74 4.48 2.45
CA VAL A 66 -6.65 3.01 2.59
C VAL A 66 -5.41 2.61 3.38
N CYS A 67 -4.25 3.22 3.10
CA CYS A 67 -3.01 2.92 3.82
C CYS A 67 -3.09 3.34 5.30
N ALA A 68 -3.68 4.50 5.59
CA ALA A 68 -3.87 4.96 6.97
C ALA A 68 -4.82 4.03 7.74
N VAL A 69 -5.95 3.65 7.15
CA VAL A 69 -6.91 2.72 7.76
C VAL A 69 -6.28 1.35 7.98
N ALA A 70 -5.55 0.81 7.00
CA ALA A 70 -4.85 -0.48 7.16
C ALA A 70 -3.81 -0.44 8.29
N SER A 71 -3.08 0.68 8.42
CA SER A 71 -2.12 0.89 9.51
C SER A 71 -2.83 0.95 10.87
N ALA A 72 -3.96 1.65 10.94
CA ALA A 72 -4.79 1.71 12.15
C ALA A 72 -5.35 0.33 12.54
N ILE A 73 -5.80 -0.48 11.57
CA ILE A 73 -6.25 -1.86 11.79
C ILE A 73 -5.12 -2.71 12.36
N ALA A 74 -3.90 -2.62 11.79
CA ALA A 74 -2.74 -3.37 12.29
C ALA A 74 -2.40 -2.99 13.74
N LEU A 75 -2.37 -1.69 14.06
CA LEU A 75 -2.14 -1.22 15.43
C LEU A 75 -3.26 -1.63 16.38
N ALA A 76 -4.52 -1.59 15.94
CA ALA A 76 -5.67 -2.03 16.73
C ALA A 76 -5.63 -3.53 17.01
N GLN A 77 -5.29 -4.36 16.02
CA GLN A 77 -5.13 -5.80 16.23
C GLN A 77 -4.02 -6.10 17.24
N TRP A 78 -2.87 -5.43 17.11
CA TRP A 78 -1.78 -5.59 18.07
C TRP A 78 -2.18 -5.13 19.47
N LYS A 79 -2.75 -3.93 19.62
CA LYS A 79 -2.97 -3.31 20.93
C LYS A 79 -4.23 -3.80 21.64
N VAL A 80 -5.31 -4.08 20.92
CA VAL A 80 -6.63 -4.42 21.49
C VAL A 80 -6.85 -5.92 21.53
N ILE A 81 -6.50 -6.63 20.45
CA ILE A 81 -6.76 -8.07 20.30
C ILE A 81 -5.56 -8.89 20.82
N GLY A 82 -4.38 -8.27 20.94
CA GLY A 82 -3.15 -8.96 21.35
C GLY A 82 -2.62 -9.91 20.28
N ASN A 83 -3.06 -9.75 19.02
CA ASN A 83 -2.59 -10.56 17.89
C ASN A 83 -1.80 -9.69 16.90
N GLY A 84 -0.76 -10.25 16.30
CA GLY A 84 0.14 -9.56 15.38
C GLY A 84 1.19 -8.68 16.08
N THR A 85 1.85 -7.82 15.30
CA THR A 85 2.97 -6.98 15.75
C THR A 85 2.74 -5.51 15.36
N PRO A 86 3.28 -4.53 16.10
CA PRO A 86 3.17 -3.13 15.70
C PRO A 86 3.92 -2.85 14.38
N LEU A 87 4.89 -3.70 14.03
CA LEU A 87 5.63 -3.63 12.77
C LEU A 87 4.74 -3.95 11.56
N ASP A 88 3.60 -4.61 11.75
CA ASP A 88 2.67 -4.91 10.66
C ASP A 88 2.04 -3.64 10.06
N ALA A 89 1.99 -2.55 10.85
CA ALA A 89 1.56 -1.24 10.37
C ALA A 89 2.60 -0.58 9.43
N LEU A 90 3.86 -1.03 9.45
CA LEU A 90 4.90 -0.46 8.58
C LEU A 90 4.66 -0.78 7.10
N ILE A 91 4.06 -1.93 6.79
CA ILE A 91 3.79 -2.34 5.41
C ILE A 91 2.81 -1.36 4.73
N PRO A 92 1.59 -1.12 5.25
CA PRO A 92 0.68 -0.14 4.67
C PRO A 92 1.24 1.30 4.73
N CYS A 93 1.95 1.68 5.80
CA CYS A 93 2.63 2.98 5.87
C CYS A 93 3.68 3.16 4.76
N ALA A 94 4.50 2.15 4.49
CA ALA A 94 5.51 2.17 3.44
C ALA A 94 4.86 2.26 2.06
N ALA A 95 3.78 1.50 1.83
CA ALA A 95 3.03 1.53 0.57
C ALA A 95 2.44 2.94 0.30
N GLY A 96 1.85 3.58 1.32
CA GLY A 96 1.30 4.93 1.23
C GLY A 96 2.37 6.00 1.06
N THR A 97 3.49 5.90 1.78
CA THR A 97 4.62 6.83 1.64
C THR A 97 5.21 6.76 0.23
N LEU A 98 5.36 5.55 -0.31
CA LEU A 98 5.83 5.34 -1.68
C LEU A 98 4.90 5.97 -2.71
N TRP A 99 3.58 5.97 -2.46
CA TRP A 99 2.60 6.64 -3.31
C TRP A 99 2.79 8.15 -3.37
N LEU A 100 3.00 8.77 -2.21
CA LEU A 100 3.26 10.21 -2.13
C LEU A 100 4.54 10.60 -2.88
N ILE A 101 5.60 9.79 -2.75
CA ILE A 101 6.85 9.99 -3.48
C ILE A 101 6.63 9.84 -5.00
N HIS A 102 5.89 8.81 -5.42
CA HIS A 102 5.53 8.59 -6.82
C HIS A 102 4.74 9.76 -7.42
N GLN A 103 3.77 10.31 -6.68
CA GLN A 103 3.01 11.48 -7.10
C GLN A 103 3.88 12.73 -7.25
N LYS A 104 4.77 13.00 -6.27
CA LYS A 104 5.73 14.10 -6.35
C LYS A 104 6.62 13.97 -7.59
N GLY A 105 7.05 12.76 -7.92
CA GLY A 105 7.83 12.47 -9.13
C GLY A 105 7.07 12.67 -10.45
N ARG A 106 5.72 12.66 -10.44
CA ARG A 106 4.90 12.97 -11.62
C ARG A 106 4.64 14.45 -11.82
N VAL A 107 4.49 15.23 -10.73
CA VAL A 107 4.22 16.68 -10.81
C VAL A 107 5.43 17.47 -11.29
N SER A 108 6.65 16.94 -11.12
CA SER A 108 7.89 17.57 -11.64
C SER A 108 8.26 17.20 -13.08
N GLN A 109 7.42 16.43 -13.80
CA GLN A 109 7.58 16.11 -15.22
C GLN A 109 6.58 16.87 -16.07
#